data_AF-A0A538QTG0-F1
#
_entry.id   AF-A0A538QTG0-F1
#
_cell.length_a   1.000
_cell.length_b   1.000
_cell.length_c   1.000
_cell.angle_alpha   90.00
_cell.angle_beta   90.00
_cell.angle_gamma   90.00
#
_symmetry.space_group_name_H-M   'P 1'
#
loop_
_entity.id
_entity.type
_entity.pdbx_description
1 polymer ?
#
loop_
_entity_poly.entity_id
_entity_poly.type
_entity_poly.pdbx_seq_one_letter_code
_entity_poly.pdbx_strand_id
1 'polypeptide(L)'
;MASRSGQQEPEKAEVIEELLDALDTTLDRVKVLYEQYFLGIQKQPPSYLHTDVERKLRDLAQLQIRNTALRYRFVTLQQKFGSYNS
;
A
#
# COMPACT_ATOMS: atom_id res chain seq x y z
N MET A 1 23.13 -15.10 -27.88
CA MET A 1 22.93 -14.78 -26.45
C MET A 1 21.45 -14.47 -26.26
N ALA A 2 20.68 -15.42 -25.76
CA ALA A 2 19.22 -15.37 -25.74
C ALA A 2 18.69 -14.78 -24.43
N SER A 3 18.00 -13.64 -24.58
CA SER A 3 16.84 -13.13 -23.84
C SER A 3 16.39 -13.90 -22.58
N ARG A 4 16.88 -13.47 -21.41
CA ARG A 4 16.24 -13.74 -20.10
C ARG A 4 15.28 -12.61 -19.67
N SER A 5 15.09 -11.59 -20.51
CA SER A 5 14.36 -10.37 -20.17
C SER A 5 12.85 -10.54 -20.05
N GLY A 6 12.23 -11.50 -20.75
CA GLY A 6 10.77 -11.68 -20.75
C GLY A 6 10.20 -12.43 -19.53
N GLN A 7 11.00 -13.23 -18.83
CA GLN A 7 10.53 -14.04 -17.68
C GLN A 7 10.57 -13.27 -16.36
N GLN A 8 11.36 -12.19 -16.27
CA GLN A 8 11.51 -11.40 -15.05
C GLN A 8 10.41 -10.33 -14.86
N GLU A 9 9.69 -9.98 -15.92
CA GLU A 9 8.60 -9.00 -15.87
C GLU A 9 7.32 -9.51 -15.19
N PRO A 10 6.82 -10.75 -15.44
CA PRO A 10 5.66 -11.26 -14.71
C PRO A 10 5.96 -11.47 -13.22
N GLU A 11 7.11 -12.04 -12.86
CA GLU A 11 7.52 -12.27 -11.47
C GLU A 11 7.57 -10.95 -10.66
N LYS A 12 8.10 -9.87 -11.27
CA LYS A 12 8.11 -8.55 -10.62
C LYS A 12 6.71 -7.93 -10.51
N ALA A 13 5.83 -8.17 -11.48
CA ALA A 13 4.47 -7.67 -11.43
C ALA A 13 3.67 -8.37 -10.32
N GLU A 14 3.81 -9.69 -10.17
CA GLU A 14 3.19 -10.48 -9.10
C GLU A 14 3.65 -10.00 -7.72
N VAL A 15 4.95 -9.78 -7.51
CA VAL A 15 5.47 -9.22 -6.25
C VAL A 15 4.88 -7.83 -5.95
N ILE A 16 4.76 -6.96 -6.96
CA ILE A 16 4.13 -5.64 -6.77
C ILE A 16 2.65 -5.78 -6.42
N GLU A 17 1.94 -6.71 -7.04
CA GLU A 17 0.54 -7.00 -6.76
C GLU A 17 0.33 -7.44 -5.32
N GLU A 18 1.14 -8.39 -4.83
CA GLU A 18 1.12 -8.85 -3.43
C GLU A 18 1.40 -7.70 -2.44
N LEU A 19 2.37 -6.83 -2.76
CA LEU A 19 2.68 -5.66 -1.93
C LEU A 19 1.50 -4.66 -1.89
N LEU A 20 0.80 -4.49 -3.00
CA LEU A 20 -0.39 -3.63 -3.07
C LEU A 20 -1.57 -4.24 -2.31
N ASP A 21 -1.78 -5.56 -2.36
CA ASP A 21 -2.78 -6.28 -1.57
C ASP A 21 -2.52 -6.13 -0.06
N ALA A 22 -1.26 -6.32 0.34
CA ALA A 22 -0.83 -6.18 1.73
C ALA A 22 -1.01 -4.73 2.21
N LEU A 23 -0.68 -3.74 1.37
CA LEU A 23 -0.90 -2.33 1.67
C LEU A 23 -2.38 -2.01 1.87
N ASP A 24 -3.26 -2.47 0.98
CA ASP A 24 -4.70 -2.20 1.07
C ASP A 24 -5.32 -2.82 2.34
N THR A 25 -4.96 -4.07 2.64
CA THR A 25 -5.39 -4.74 3.89
C THR A 25 -4.92 -3.98 5.13
N THR A 26 -3.68 -3.48 5.10
CA THR A 26 -3.13 -2.68 6.22
C THR A 26 -3.88 -1.33 6.33
N LEU A 27 -4.20 -0.68 5.21
CA LEU A 27 -4.97 0.57 5.17
C LEU A 27 -6.37 0.40 5.77
N ASP A 28 -7.08 -0.67 5.40
CA ASP A 28 -8.40 -0.96 5.96
C ASP A 28 -8.33 -1.19 7.48
N ARG A 29 -7.30 -1.90 7.94
CA ARG A 29 -7.08 -2.11 9.37
C ARG A 29 -6.80 -0.79 10.11
N VAL A 30 -5.99 0.09 9.52
CA VAL A 30 -5.71 1.43 10.08
C VAL A 30 -7.00 2.22 10.22
N LYS A 31 -7.83 2.25 9.17
CA LYS A 31 -9.13 2.94 9.17
C LYS A 31 -10.02 2.45 10.31
N VAL A 32 -10.23 1.14 10.42
CA VAL A 32 -11.06 0.55 11.48
C VAL A 32 -10.56 0.91 12.88
N LEU A 33 -9.25 0.91 13.09
CA LEU A 33 -8.69 1.28 14.40
C LEU A 33 -8.83 2.78 14.71
N TYR A 34 -8.73 3.65 13.70
CA TYR A 34 -9.06 5.06 13.88
C TYR A 34 -10.53 5.24 14.21
N GLU A 35 -11.45 4.55 13.52
CA GLU A 35 -12.88 4.57 13.85
C GLU A 35 -13.13 4.14 15.30
N GLN A 36 -12.52 3.03 15.75
CA GLN A 36 -12.62 2.60 17.15
C GLN A 36 -12.04 3.63 18.14
N TYR A 37 -10.94 4.30 17.78
CA TYR A 37 -10.37 5.37 18.60
C TYR A 37 -11.32 6.57 18.71
N PHE A 38 -11.89 7.03 17.59
CA PHE A 38 -12.84 8.14 17.59
C PHE A 38 -14.15 7.82 18.32
N LEU A 39 -14.58 6.55 18.29
CA LEU A 39 -15.71 6.06 19.09
C LEU A 39 -15.36 5.86 20.58
N GLY A 40 -14.11 6.07 20.99
CA GLY A 40 -13.64 5.92 22.37
C GLY A 40 -13.45 4.47 22.84
N ILE A 41 -13.54 3.48 21.92
CA ILE A 41 -13.27 2.06 22.21
C ILE A 41 -11.77 1.85 22.42
N GLN A 42 -10.95 2.41 21.52
CA GLN A 42 -9.50 2.45 21.68
C GLN A 42 -9.08 3.73 22.41
N LYS A 43 -8.13 3.60 23.35
CA LYS A 43 -7.63 4.75 24.12
C LYS A 43 -6.54 5.54 23.40
N GLN A 44 -5.90 4.95 22.41
CA GLN A 44 -4.77 5.52 21.68
C GLN A 44 -4.97 5.36 20.17
N PRO A 45 -4.49 6.31 19.37
CA PRO A 45 -4.55 6.20 17.91
C PRO A 45 -3.62 5.07 17.41
N PRO A 46 -3.92 4.47 16.25
CA PRO A 46 -3.10 3.39 15.65
C PRO A 46 -1.82 3.91 14.98
N SER A 47 -1.02 4.72 15.68
CA SER A 47 0.17 5.39 15.14
C SER A 47 1.18 4.43 14.51
N TYR A 48 1.41 3.26 15.12
CA TYR A 48 2.34 2.27 14.58
C TYR A 48 1.95 1.79 13.18
N LEU A 49 0.68 1.45 12.98
CA LEU A 49 0.19 0.98 11.68
C LEU A 49 0.11 2.12 10.67
N HIS A 50 -0.21 3.35 11.11
CA HIS A 50 -0.14 4.53 10.26
C HIS A 50 1.29 4.73 9.70
N THR A 51 2.31 4.70 10.58
CA THR A 51 3.71 4.82 10.16
C THR A 51 4.18 3.66 9.27
N ASP A 52 3.67 2.45 9.49
CA ASP A 52 3.93 1.29 8.63
C ASP A 52 3.37 1.49 7.22
N VAL A 53 2.14 1.99 7.10
CA VAL A 53 1.52 2.34 5.81
C VAL A 53 2.32 3.42 5.08
N GLU A 54 2.72 4.49 5.77
CA GLU A 54 3.55 5.54 5.15
C GLU A 54 4.87 4.98 4.59
N ARG A 55 5.49 4.06 5.33
CA ARG A 55 6.73 3.41 4.91
C ARG A 55 6.51 2.58 3.66
N LYS A 56 5.50 1.71 3.66
CA LYS A 56 5.14 0.88 2.49
C LYS A 56 4.80 1.72 1.26
N LEU A 57 4.09 2.83 1.44
CA LEU A 57 3.81 3.78 0.36
C LEU A 57 5.09 4.40 -0.22
N ARG A 58 6.03 4.81 0.64
CA ARG A 58 7.34 5.32 0.21
C ARG A 58 8.14 4.25 -0.54
N ASP A 59 8.18 3.03 -0.03
CA ASP A 59 8.92 1.93 -0.64
C ASP A 59 8.33 1.59 -2.02
N LEU A 60 7.01 1.46 -2.13
CA LEU A 60 6.31 1.24 -3.40
C LEU A 60 6.47 2.40 -4.39
N ALA A 61 6.52 3.65 -3.92
CA ALA A 61 6.77 4.82 -4.78
C ALA A 61 8.18 4.80 -5.40
N GLN A 62 9.16 4.20 -4.72
CA GLN A 62 10.51 4.02 -5.23
C GLN A 62 10.62 2.87 -6.25
N LEU A 63 9.65 1.94 -6.24
CA LEU A 63 9.61 0.87 -7.23
C LEU A 63 9.16 1.40 -8.60
N GLN A 64 9.87 0.99 -9.65
CA GLN A 64 9.47 1.30 -11.02
C GLN A 64 8.31 0.39 -11.47
N ILE A 65 7.07 0.74 -11.13
CA ILE A 65 5.88 0.01 -11.56
C ILE A 65 5.67 0.24 -13.06
N ARG A 66 5.94 -0.77 -13.90
CA ARG A 66 5.75 -0.66 -15.36
C ARG A 66 4.31 -0.93 -15.80
N ASN A 67 3.61 -1.80 -15.08
CA ASN A 67 2.22 -2.14 -15.34
C ASN A 67 1.29 -0.96 -15.01
N THR A 68 0.52 -0.49 -15.98
CA THR A 68 -0.38 0.66 -15.83
C THR A 68 -1.51 0.41 -14.83
N ALA A 69 -2.07 -0.80 -14.78
CA ALA A 69 -3.14 -1.14 -13.84
C ALA A 69 -2.64 -1.13 -12.39
N LEU A 70 -1.46 -1.72 -12.14
CA LEU A 70 -0.83 -1.69 -10.81
C LEU A 70 -0.44 -0.26 -10.41
N ARG A 71 0.03 0.57 -11.34
CA ARG A 71 0.31 1.99 -11.06
C ARG A 71 -0.97 2.74 -10.67
N TYR A 72 -2.07 2.54 -11.40
CA TYR A 72 -3.34 3.17 -11.05
C TYR A 72 -3.81 2.74 -9.66
N ARG A 73 -3.74 1.43 -9.37
CA ARG A 73 -4.07 0.88 -8.05
C ARG A 73 -3.23 1.50 -6.93
N PHE A 74 -1.92 1.64 -7.12
CA PHE A 74 -1.03 2.32 -6.17
C PHE A 74 -1.47 3.77 -5.91
N VAL A 75 -1.76 4.54 -6.97
CA VAL A 75 -2.20 5.93 -6.84
C VAL A 75 -3.54 6.02 -6.09
N THR A 76 -4.48 5.10 -6.32
CA THR A 76 -5.74 5.03 -5.58
C THR A 76 -5.51 4.76 -4.09
N LEU A 77 -4.62 3.81 -3.74
CA LEU A 77 -4.28 3.53 -2.35
C LEU A 77 -3.59 4.73 -1.67
N GLN A 78 -2.72 5.43 -2.39
CA GLN A 78 -2.08 6.64 -1.90
C GLN A 78 -3.09 7.77 -1.64
N GLN A 79 -4.08 7.95 -2.52
CA GLN A 79 -5.17 8.91 -2.32
C GLN A 79 -6.07 8.53 -1.13
N LYS A 80 -6.43 7.24 -1.01
CA LYS A 80 -7.19 6.69 0.12
C LYS A 80 -6.49 7.01 1.43
N PHE A 81 -5.17 6.77 1.52
CA PHE A 81 -4.39 7.12 2.69
C PHE A 81 -4.39 8.62 2.99
N GLY A 82 -4.20 9.46 1.96
CA GLY A 82 -4.24 10.91 2.10
C GLY A 82 -5.55 11.46 2.68
N SER A 83 -6.68 10.81 2.38
CA SER A 83 -7.99 11.20 2.94
C SER A 83 -8.13 10.97 4.45
N TYR A 84 -7.28 10.14 5.07
CA TYR A 84 -7.28 9.95 6.53
C TYR A 84 -6.40 10.96 7.27
N ASN A 85 -5.54 11.68 6.54
CA ASN A 85 -4.58 12.63 7.10
C ASN A 85 -5.05 14.10 6.98
N SER A 86 -6.27 14.34 6.51
CA SER A 86 -6.87 15.67 6.32
C SER A 86 -8.08 15.91 7.23
#